data_AF-A0A1L6MWQ6-F1
#
_entry.id   AF-A0A1L6MWQ6-F1
#
_cell.length_a   1.000
_cell.length_b   1.000
_cell.length_c   1.000
_cell.angle_alpha   90.00
_cell.angle_beta   90.00
_cell.angle_gamma   90.00
#
_symmetry.space_group_name_H-M   'P 1'
#
loop_
_entity.id
_entity.type
_entity.pdbx_description
1 polymer ?
#
loop_
_entity_poly.entity_id
_entity_poly.type
_entity_poly.pdbx_seq_one_letter_code
_entity_poly.pdbx_strand_id
1 'polypeptide(L)'
;MSILIEKPANTIRISVLKGSYTEALQMPLEKAFCKQAERHFKRCPTLQSKKIEVMNLGVSGYNTVQEYFVLQKYVWQYSRDQLLQLYIQGTILKKIVLIS
;
A
#
# COMPACT_ATOMS: atom_id res chain seq x y z
N MET A 1 4.50 3.97 23.69
CA MET A 1 5.78 3.91 22.93
C MET A 1 5.49 3.25 21.59
N SER A 2 5.55 3.99 20.48
CA SER A 2 5.42 3.40 19.14
C SER A 2 6.80 2.92 18.70
N ILE A 3 6.99 1.62 18.52
CA ILE A 3 8.23 1.07 17.95
C ILE A 3 8.19 1.36 16.45
N LEU A 4 9.21 2.04 15.93
CA LEU A 4 9.41 2.20 14.49
C LEU A 4 10.11 0.97 13.93
N ILE A 5 9.58 0.48 12.81
CA ILE A 5 10.10 -0.63 12.03
C ILE A 5 10.85 -0.05 10.85
N GLU A 6 12.16 0.06 11.03
CA GLU A 6 13.07 0.56 10.00
C GLU A 6 12.96 -0.25 8.70
N LYS A 7 13.18 0.46 7.59
CA LYS A 7 13.24 -0.18 6.27
C LYS A 7 14.69 -0.53 5.94
N PRO A 8 14.94 -1.60 5.16
CA PRO A 8 16.29 -1.89 4.69
C PRO A 8 16.86 -0.72 3.88
N ALA A 9 18.19 -0.57 3.92
CA ALA A 9 18.87 0.41 3.08
C ALA A 9 18.46 0.25 1.61
N ASN A 10 18.42 1.37 0.89
CA ASN A 10 18.10 1.40 -0.54
C ASN A 10 16.70 0.85 -0.91
N THR A 11 15.77 0.86 0.05
CA THR A 11 14.37 0.45 -0.13
C THR A 11 13.44 1.66 -0.17
N ILE A 12 12.46 1.63 -1.06
CA ILE A 12 11.30 2.54 -1.05
C ILE A 12 10.10 1.71 -0.61
N ARG A 13 9.46 2.14 0.47
CA ARG A 13 8.31 1.47 1.05
C ARG A 13 7.06 2.28 0.78
N ILE A 14 6.16 1.70 0.00
CA ILE A 14 4.87 2.26 -0.35
C ILE A 14 3.83 1.45 0.41
N SER A 15 2.91 2.10 1.08
CA SER A 15 1.75 1.39 1.58
C SER A 15 0.49 1.77 0.87
N VAL A 16 -0.35 0.78 0.67
CA VAL A 16 -1.64 0.93 0.03
C VAL A 16 -2.70 0.65 1.07
N LEU A 17 -3.53 1.65 1.31
CA LEU A 17 -4.70 1.55 2.15
C LEU A 17 -5.94 1.43 1.25
N LYS A 18 -6.98 0.78 1.79
CA LYS A 18 -8.40 0.85 1.40
C LYS A 18 -8.98 -0.48 0.92
N GLY A 19 -9.93 -0.99 1.69
CA GLY A 19 -10.97 -1.91 1.25
C GLY A 19 -10.53 -3.26 0.65
N SER A 20 -11.54 -3.97 0.15
CA SER A 20 -11.44 -5.34 -0.37
C SER A 20 -10.57 -5.46 -1.62
N TYR A 21 -10.52 -4.44 -2.48
CA TYR A 21 -9.69 -4.46 -3.68
C TYR A 21 -8.20 -4.42 -3.39
N THR A 22 -7.81 -3.65 -2.35
CA THR A 22 -6.41 -3.66 -1.92
C THR A 22 -6.10 -4.98 -1.23
N GLU A 23 -6.99 -5.44 -0.33
CA GLU A 23 -6.85 -6.70 0.41
C GLU A 23 -6.71 -7.91 -0.53
N ALA A 24 -7.55 -7.97 -1.57
CA ALA A 24 -7.49 -8.93 -2.68
C ALA A 24 -7.58 -10.42 -2.26
N LEU A 25 -8.32 -10.75 -1.20
CA LEU A 25 -8.43 -12.13 -0.70
C LEU A 25 -9.02 -13.12 -1.71
N GLN A 26 -9.89 -12.67 -2.61
CA GLN A 26 -10.61 -13.56 -3.54
C GLN A 26 -9.80 -13.91 -4.80
N MET A 27 -8.52 -13.53 -4.89
CA MET A 27 -7.69 -13.77 -6.06
C MET A 27 -6.28 -14.28 -5.70
N PRO A 28 -5.59 -14.96 -6.64
CA PRO A 28 -4.20 -15.32 -6.45
C PRO A 28 -3.34 -14.09 -6.14
N LEU A 29 -2.37 -14.24 -5.23
CA LEU A 29 -1.49 -13.15 -4.78
C LEU A 29 -0.77 -12.45 -5.94
N GLU A 30 -0.41 -13.20 -6.98
CA GLU A 30 0.27 -12.69 -8.17
C GLU A 30 -0.59 -11.72 -8.97
N LYS A 31 -1.92 -11.78 -8.82
CA LYS A 31 -2.88 -10.89 -9.47
C LYS A 31 -3.30 -9.72 -8.58
N ALA A 32 -3.00 -9.76 -7.28
CA ALA A 32 -3.33 -8.70 -6.35
C ALA A 32 -2.66 -7.36 -6.75
N PHE A 33 -3.37 -6.25 -6.54
CA PHE A 33 -2.91 -4.92 -6.93
C PHE A 33 -1.51 -4.60 -6.42
N CYS A 34 -1.26 -4.81 -5.12
CA CYS A 34 0.04 -4.52 -4.52
C CYS A 34 1.16 -5.33 -5.19
N LYS A 35 0.90 -6.60 -5.55
CA LYS A 35 1.90 -7.45 -6.20
C LYS A 35 2.17 -7.04 -7.64
N GLN A 36 1.12 -6.65 -8.36
CA GLN A 36 1.24 -6.11 -9.71
C GLN A 36 1.96 -4.75 -9.71
N ALA A 37 1.69 -3.90 -8.71
CA ALA A 37 2.38 -2.63 -8.52
C ALA A 37 3.88 -2.83 -8.28
N GLU A 38 4.29 -3.75 -7.38
CA GLU A 38 5.72 -4.09 -7.21
C GLU A 38 6.39 -4.49 -8.52
N ARG A 39 5.74 -5.38 -9.29
CA ARG A 39 6.26 -5.84 -10.59
C ARG A 39 6.36 -4.70 -11.60
N HIS A 40 5.38 -3.80 -11.60
CA HIS A 40 5.38 -2.63 -12.48
C HIS A 40 6.53 -1.68 -12.14
N PHE A 41 6.70 -1.34 -10.86
CA PHE A 41 7.78 -0.44 -10.43
C PHE A 41 9.18 -1.02 -10.67
N LYS A 42 9.35 -2.34 -10.56
CA LYS A 42 10.62 -3.00 -10.92
C LYS A 42 11.02 -2.80 -12.38
N ARG A 43 10.06 -2.57 -13.28
CA ARG A 43 10.32 -2.30 -14.70
C ARG A 43 10.60 -0.83 -14.99
N CYS A 44 10.41 0.05 -14.01
CA CYS A 44 10.63 1.49 -14.18
C CYS A 44 12.14 1.79 -14.12
N PRO A 45 12.76 2.34 -15.19
CA PRO A 45 14.21 2.56 -15.24
C PRO A 45 14.74 3.45 -14.09
N THR A 46 13.97 4.46 -13.70
CA THR A 46 14.33 5.39 -12.62
C THR A 46 14.37 4.75 -11.23
N LEU A 47 13.74 3.57 -11.07
CA LEU A 47 13.67 2.85 -9.80
C LEU A 47 14.48 1.55 -9.80
N GLN A 48 15.19 1.22 -10.89
CA GLN A 48 15.92 -0.06 -11.02
C GLN A 48 16.94 -0.31 -9.91
N SER A 49 17.57 0.75 -9.40
CA SER A 49 18.54 0.65 -8.31
C SER A 49 17.89 0.55 -6.93
N LYS A 50 16.57 0.68 -6.80
CA LYS A 50 15.84 0.67 -5.52
C LYS A 50 15.07 -0.63 -5.33
N LYS A 51 15.03 -1.14 -4.10
CA LYS A 51 14.08 -2.20 -3.73
C LYS A 51 12.73 -1.54 -3.44
N ILE A 52 11.69 -1.90 -4.19
CA ILE A 52 10.34 -1.40 -3.92
C ILE A 52 9.57 -2.45 -3.10
N GLU A 53 9.07 -2.05 -1.94
CA GLU A 53 8.19 -2.84 -1.08
C GLU A 53 6.80 -2.20 -1.09
N VAL A 54 5.79 -2.89 -1.63
CA VAL A 54 4.40 -2.41 -1.62
C VAL A 54 3.61 -3.18 -0.56
N MET A 55 3.27 -2.50 0.53
CA MET A 55 2.57 -3.09 1.65
C MET A 55 1.05 -2.99 1.47
N ASN A 56 0.39 -4.13 1.55
CA ASN A 56 -1.05 -4.23 1.54
C ASN A 56 -1.62 -4.00 2.95
N LEU A 57 -2.39 -2.93 3.12
CA LEU A 57 -3.11 -2.62 4.35
C LEU A 57 -4.61 -2.43 4.08
N GLY A 58 -5.10 -3.01 2.98
CA GLY A 58 -6.52 -3.11 2.69
C GLY A 58 -7.16 -4.11 3.64
N VAL A 59 -8.34 -3.75 4.16
CA VAL A 59 -9.18 -4.68 4.92
C VAL A 59 -10.60 -4.53 4.38
N SER A 60 -11.22 -5.66 4.01
CA SER A 60 -12.60 -5.66 3.54
C SER A 60 -13.56 -5.14 4.61
N GLY A 61 -14.53 -4.32 4.18
CA GLY A 61 -15.61 -3.83 5.06
C GLY A 61 -15.20 -2.69 6.01
N TYR A 62 -13.94 -2.26 6.02
CA TYR A 62 -13.54 -1.12 6.84
C TYR A 62 -14.12 0.19 6.30
N ASN A 63 -14.73 0.96 7.18
CA ASN A 63 -15.12 2.32 6.90
C ASN A 63 -13.93 3.30 7.10
N THR A 64 -14.12 4.56 6.72
CA THR A 64 -13.06 5.59 6.82
C THR A 64 -12.50 5.76 8.23
N VAL A 65 -13.32 5.58 9.28
CA VAL A 65 -12.85 5.70 10.67
C VAL A 65 -11.97 4.51 11.06
N GLN A 66 -12.34 3.29 10.65
CA GLN A 66 -11.51 2.10 10.89
C GLN A 66 -10.21 2.16 10.09
N GLU A 67 -10.27 2.62 8.84
CA GLU A 67 -9.09 2.94 8.02
C GLU A 67 -8.17 3.96 8.70
N TYR A 68 -8.74 5.00 9.35
CA TYR A 68 -7.98 5.97 10.13
C TYR A 68 -7.26 5.33 11.33
N PHE A 69 -7.90 4.38 12.02
CA PHE A 69 -7.21 3.64 13.08
C PHE A 69 -6.09 2.74 12.55
N VAL A 70 -6.25 2.13 11.37
CA VAL A 70 -5.16 1.39 10.71
C VAL A 70 -4.00 2.33 10.37
N LEU A 71 -4.31 3.54 9.90
CA LEU A 71 -3.34 4.62 9.67
C LEU A 71 -2.60 4.97 10.97
N GLN A 72 -3.31 5.26 12.05
CA GLN A 72 -2.66 5.63 13.30
C GLN A 72 -1.81 4.50 13.90
N LYS A 73 -2.32 3.27 13.87
CA LYS A 73 -1.71 2.15 14.59
C LYS A 73 -0.57 1.47 13.83
N TYR A 74 -0.71 1.23 12.54
CA TYR A 74 0.22 0.35 11.81
C TYR A 74 1.09 1.13 10.83
N VAL A 75 0.43 1.88 9.96
CA VAL A 75 1.03 2.67 8.90
C VAL A 75 2.24 3.49 9.33
N TRP A 76 2.11 4.28 10.40
CA TRP A 76 3.17 5.17 10.85
C TRP A 76 4.34 4.42 11.51
N GLN A 77 4.13 3.16 11.88
CA GLN A 77 5.20 2.34 12.46
C GLN A 77 6.19 1.85 11.40
N TYR A 78 5.81 1.76 10.12
CA TYR A 78 6.62 1.08 9.10
C TYR A 78 7.58 1.99 8.31
N SER A 79 8.01 3.14 8.84
CA SER A 79 9.01 4.04 8.19
C SER A 79 8.82 4.14 6.66
N ARG A 80 7.64 4.55 6.23
CA ARG A 80 7.22 4.53 4.83
C ARG A 80 7.61 5.81 4.11
N ASP A 81 7.85 5.69 2.81
CA ASP A 81 8.15 6.84 1.95
C ASP A 81 6.90 7.46 1.34
N GLN A 82 5.88 6.64 1.06
CA GLN A 82 4.64 7.06 0.40
C GLN A 82 3.44 6.27 0.93
N LEU A 83 2.30 6.95 1.04
CA LEU A 83 1.01 6.34 1.29
C LEU A 83 0.09 6.54 0.08
N LEU A 84 -0.44 5.43 -0.42
CA LEU A 84 -1.46 5.39 -1.46
C LEU A 84 -2.81 5.06 -0.84
N GLN A 85 -3.78 5.93 -1.06
CA GLN A 85 -5.17 5.62 -0.76
C GLN A 85 -5.94 5.42 -2.07
N LEU A 86 -6.55 4.25 -2.22
CA LEU A 86 -7.38 3.95 -3.39
C LEU A 86 -8.81 4.42 -3.15
N TYR A 87 -9.38 5.21 -4.06
CA TYR A 87 -10.81 5.50 -4.05
C TYR A 87 -11.48 4.74 -5.19
N ILE A 88 -12.35 3.81 -4.81
CA ILE A 88 -13.02 2.89 -5.72
C ILE A 88 -14.52 3.11 -5.55
N GLN A 89 -15.22 3.35 -6.66
CA GLN A 89 -16.67 3.47 -6.70
C GLN A 89 -17.22 2.34 -7.57
N GLY A 90 -17.87 1.36 -6.95
CA GLY A 90 -18.25 0.11 -7.62
C GLY A 90 -17.03 -0.76 -7.94
N THR A 91 -16.80 -1.05 -9.22
CA THR A 91 -15.65 -1.82 -9.72
C THR A 91 -14.55 -0.96 -10.35
N ILE A 92 -14.74 0.35 -10.39
CA ILE A 92 -13.85 1.26 -11.11
C ILE A 92 -12.96 2.01 -10.12
N LEU A 93 -11.64 1.90 -10.31
CA LEU A 93 -10.66 2.77 -9.65
C LEU A 93 -10.83 4.19 -10.19
N LYS A 94 -11.28 5.10 -9.34
CA LYS A 94 -11.56 6.50 -9.72
C LYS A 94 -10.37 7.41 -9.47
N LYS A 95 -9.67 7.20 -8.35
CA LYS A 95 -8.59 8.07 -7.91
C LYS A 95 -7.58 7.34 -7.05
N ILE A 96 -6.32 7.66 -7.24
CA ILE A 96 -5.23 7.34 -6.32
C ILE A 96 -4.81 8.66 -5.67
N VAL A 97 -4.78 8.69 -4.34
CA VAL A 97 -4.25 9.85 -3.60
C VAL A 97 -2.91 9.44 -3.01
N LEU A 98 -1.87 10.19 -3.39
CA LEU A 98 -0.55 10.14 -2.77
C LEU A 98 -0.55 11.06 -1.55
N ILE A 99 -0.20 10.51 -0.40
CA ILE A 99 -0.03 11.24 0.85
C ILE A 99 1.44 11.07 1.22
N SER A 100 2.18 12.17 1.13
CA SER A 100 3.60 12.30 1.53
C SER A 100 3.72 12.64 2.99
#